data_AF-A0A7S1YJR8-F1
#
_entry.id   AF-A0A7S1YJR8-F1
#
_cell.length_a   1.000
_cell.length_b   1.000
_cell.length_c   1.000
_cell.angle_alpha   90.00
_cell.angle_beta   90.00
_cell.angle_gamma   90.00
#
_symmetry.space_group_name_H-M   'P 1'
#
loop_
_entity.id
_entity.type
_entity.pdbx_description
1 polymer ?
#
loop_
_entity_poly.entity_id
_entity_poly.type
_entity_poly.pdbx_seq_one_letter_code
_entity_poly.pdbx_strand_id
1 'polypeptide(L)'
;SLPTGLERQQLHVRIGRLLLNAYPKDEIVAFLAVDHLNQGASSIVSPTERLQLVQLNLSSAKRALEKSAFNRARDYVVASLSLFSDGLWGIDYGLALDLYTTGARATIVEGASPQMFVDKIILHGQSLQDKIPAYTTLMYFFGWQNKLGRSIDAGLDLTRLLGENMPRNAGKMH
;
A
#
# COMPACT_ATOMS: atom_id res chain seq x y z
N SER A 1 -23.42 1.50 -31.51
CA SER A 1 -23.93 1.91 -30.19
C SER A 1 -22.76 2.11 -29.23
N LEU A 2 -22.77 3.15 -28.40
CA LEU A 2 -21.75 3.31 -27.36
C LEU A 2 -21.90 2.18 -26.32
N PRO A 3 -20.80 1.64 -25.76
CA PRO A 3 -20.88 0.60 -24.73
C PRO A 3 -21.66 1.07 -23.50
N THR A 4 -22.51 0.20 -22.96
CA THR A 4 -23.10 0.35 -21.63
C THR A 4 -22.01 0.35 -20.54
N GLY A 5 -22.35 0.75 -19.30
CA GLY A 5 -21.41 0.77 -18.19
C GLY A 5 -20.74 -0.59 -17.95
N LEU A 6 -21.50 -1.69 -18.04
CA LEU A 6 -20.98 -3.06 -17.88
C LEU A 6 -20.11 -3.49 -19.08
N GLU A 7 -20.54 -3.21 -20.31
CA GLU A 7 -19.75 -3.54 -21.51
C GLU A 7 -18.41 -2.79 -21.51
N ARG A 8 -18.39 -1.54 -21.02
CA ARG A 8 -17.16 -0.78 -20.87
C ARG A 8 -16.21 -1.42 -19.85
N GLN A 9 -16.72 -1.85 -18.69
CA GLN A 9 -15.92 -2.53 -17.66
C GLN A 9 -15.30 -3.82 -18.21
N GLN A 10 -16.11 -4.65 -18.89
CA GLN A 10 -15.63 -5.87 -19.53
C GLN A 10 -14.59 -5.61 -20.62
N LEU A 11 -14.75 -4.53 -21.39
CA LEU A 11 -13.77 -4.11 -22.39
C LEU A 11 -12.43 -3.74 -21.74
N HIS A 12 -12.46 -2.97 -20.65
CA HIS A 12 -11.25 -2.64 -19.89
C HIS A 12 -10.53 -3.91 -19.40
N VAL A 13 -11.25 -4.88 -18.84
CA VAL A 13 -10.68 -6.17 -18.43
C VAL A 13 -10.05 -6.90 -19.63
N ARG A 14 -10.76 -6.96 -20.76
CA ARG A 14 -10.27 -7.63 -21.97
C ARG A 14 -8.98 -7.00 -22.49
N ILE A 15 -8.90 -5.67 -22.53
CA ILE A 15 -7.70 -4.95 -22.97
C ILE A 15 -6.54 -5.24 -22.02
N GLY A 16 -6.75 -5.14 -20.71
CA GLY A 16 -5.71 -5.41 -19.72
C GLY A 16 -5.11 -6.83 -19.86
N ARG A 17 -5.97 -7.84 -20.00
CA ARG A 17 -5.53 -9.24 -20.23
C ARG A 17 -4.74 -9.40 -21.53
N LEU A 18 -5.21 -8.80 -22.63
CA LEU A 18 -4.52 -8.87 -23.92
C LEU A 18 -3.12 -8.24 -23.86
N LEU A 19 -2.99 -7.09 -23.19
CA LEU A 19 -1.71 -6.40 -23.02
C LEU A 19 -0.71 -7.23 -22.21
N LEU A 20 -1.14 -7.82 -21.09
CA LEU A 20 -0.28 -8.70 -20.28
C LEU A 20 0.19 -9.93 -21.06
N ASN A 21 -0.68 -10.51 -21.88
CA ASN A 21 -0.36 -11.70 -22.67
C ASN A 21 0.58 -11.38 -23.84
N ALA A 22 0.38 -10.26 -24.52
CA ALA A 22 1.18 -9.88 -25.68
C ALA A 22 2.57 -9.36 -25.28
N TYR A 23 2.67 -8.69 -24.11
CA TYR A 23 3.90 -8.02 -23.68
C TYR A 23 4.25 -8.31 -22.21
N PRO A 24 4.47 -9.57 -21.83
CA PRO A 24 4.61 -9.97 -20.42
C PRO A 24 5.85 -9.41 -19.71
N LYS A 25 6.82 -8.87 -20.46
CA LYS A 25 8.09 -8.33 -19.93
C LYS A 25 8.22 -6.81 -20.08
N ASP A 26 7.27 -6.15 -20.75
CA ASP A 26 7.34 -4.72 -20.97
C ASP A 26 6.73 -3.96 -19.78
N GLU A 27 7.54 -3.15 -19.11
CA GLU A 27 7.12 -2.41 -17.92
C GLU A 27 6.03 -1.38 -18.23
N ILE A 28 6.15 -0.65 -19.34
CA ILE A 28 5.21 0.42 -19.71
C ILE A 28 3.86 -0.22 -20.03
N VAL A 29 3.88 -1.31 -20.80
CA VAL A 29 2.66 -2.05 -21.13
C VAL A 29 2.05 -2.68 -19.88
N ALA A 30 2.85 -3.16 -18.93
CA ALA A 30 2.34 -3.67 -17.67
C ALA A 30 1.57 -2.61 -16.88
N PHE A 31 2.08 -1.37 -16.77
CA PHE A 31 1.33 -0.28 -16.13
C PHE A 31 0.00 0.01 -16.84
N LEU A 32 0.03 0.12 -18.18
CA LEU A 32 -1.19 0.34 -18.96
C LEU A 32 -2.20 -0.79 -18.75
N ALA A 33 -1.73 -2.04 -18.73
CA ALA A 33 -2.58 -3.19 -18.51
C ALA A 33 -3.24 -3.16 -17.13
N VAL A 34 -2.48 -2.85 -16.08
CA VAL A 34 -2.99 -2.72 -14.71
C VAL A 34 -3.99 -1.58 -14.60
N ASP A 35 -3.74 -0.44 -15.23
CA ASP A 35 -4.68 0.69 -15.29
C ASP A 35 -6.01 0.29 -15.96
N HIS A 36 -5.96 -0.52 -17.01
CA HIS A 36 -7.15 -1.11 -17.62
C HIS A 36 -7.85 -2.11 -16.69
N LEU A 37 -7.12 -3.04 -16.08
CA LEU A 37 -7.72 -4.02 -15.16
C LEU A 37 -8.39 -3.35 -13.96
N ASN A 38 -7.79 -2.30 -13.39
CA ASN A 38 -8.37 -1.53 -12.30
C ASN A 38 -9.66 -0.81 -12.71
N GLN A 39 -9.70 -0.22 -13.92
CA GLN A 39 -10.92 0.38 -14.46
C GLN A 39 -12.04 -0.63 -14.68
N GLY A 40 -11.70 -1.90 -14.94
CA GLY A 40 -12.63 -3.00 -15.14
C GLY A 40 -12.86 -3.89 -13.92
N ALA A 41 -12.30 -3.55 -12.76
CA ALA A 41 -12.18 -4.44 -11.60
C ALA A 41 -13.53 -5.00 -11.11
N SER A 42 -14.62 -4.23 -11.26
CA SER A 42 -15.97 -4.66 -10.90
C SER A 42 -16.45 -5.89 -11.69
N SER A 43 -15.94 -6.09 -12.90
CA SER A 43 -16.25 -7.24 -13.76
C SER A 43 -15.34 -8.45 -13.50
N ILE A 44 -14.33 -8.32 -12.64
CA ILE A 44 -13.46 -9.43 -12.22
C ILE A 44 -14.12 -10.08 -11.00
N VAL A 45 -14.75 -11.24 -11.20
CA VAL A 45 -15.47 -11.97 -10.14
C VAL A 45 -14.67 -13.13 -9.54
N SER A 46 -13.68 -13.65 -10.26
CA SER A 46 -12.83 -14.74 -9.79
C SER A 46 -11.92 -14.27 -8.65
N PRO A 47 -11.99 -14.86 -7.45
CA PRO A 47 -11.08 -14.52 -6.35
C PRO A 47 -9.62 -14.70 -6.73
N THR A 48 -9.28 -15.75 -7.48
CA THR A 48 -7.92 -16.00 -7.97
C THR A 48 -7.44 -14.86 -8.87
N GLU A 49 -8.28 -14.38 -9.78
CA GLU A 49 -7.91 -13.28 -10.67
C GLU A 49 -7.81 -11.94 -9.93
N ARG A 50 -8.69 -11.70 -8.95
CA ARG A 50 -8.56 -10.54 -8.08
C ARG A 50 -7.24 -10.55 -7.33
N LEU A 51 -6.80 -11.71 -6.83
CA LEU A 51 -5.53 -11.85 -6.13
C LEU A 51 -4.35 -11.55 -7.06
N GLN A 52 -4.40 -12.02 -8.31
CA GLN A 52 -3.42 -11.67 -9.33
C GLN A 52 -3.40 -10.15 -9.59
N LEU A 53 -4.56 -9.50 -9.65
CA LEU A 53 -4.62 -8.04 -9.81
C LEU A 53 -4.04 -7.30 -8.59
N VAL A 54 -4.26 -7.79 -7.36
CA VAL A 54 -3.59 -7.24 -6.16
C VAL A 54 -2.06 -7.33 -6.28
N GLN A 55 -1.53 -8.47 -6.72
CA GLN A 55 -0.09 -8.66 -6.90
C GLN A 55 0.48 -7.72 -7.97
N LEU A 56 -0.23 -7.57 -9.09
CA LEU A 56 0.15 -6.63 -10.15
C LEU A 56 0.14 -5.19 -9.65
N ASN A 57 -0.93 -4.77 -8.96
CA ASN A 57 -1.02 -3.45 -8.36
C ASN A 57 0.08 -3.19 -7.33
N LEU A 58 0.41 -4.17 -6.48
CA LEU A 58 1.51 -4.03 -5.53
C LEU A 58 2.86 -3.82 -6.25
N SER A 59 3.11 -4.58 -7.32
CA SER A 59 4.31 -4.40 -8.14
C SER A 59 4.36 -3.00 -8.75
N SER A 60 3.26 -2.55 -9.34
CA SER A 60 3.10 -1.20 -9.90
C SER A 60 3.27 -0.11 -8.84
N ALA A 61 2.74 -0.30 -7.63
CA ALA A 61 2.88 0.63 -6.52
C ALA A 61 4.33 0.76 -6.05
N LYS A 62 5.04 -0.36 -5.89
CA LYS A 62 6.47 -0.35 -5.50
C LYS A 62 7.33 0.37 -6.54
N ARG A 63 7.11 0.10 -7.84
CA ARG A 63 7.80 0.81 -8.94
C ARG A 63 7.46 2.29 -8.99
N ALA A 64 6.20 2.65 -8.73
CA ALA A 64 5.80 4.05 -8.63
C ALA A 64 6.52 4.76 -7.48
N LEU A 65 6.71 4.11 -6.32
CA LEU A 65 7.53 4.66 -5.22
C LEU A 65 8.99 4.85 -5.62
N GLU A 66 9.61 3.90 -6.31
CA GLU A 66 10.99 4.03 -6.81
C GLU A 66 11.15 5.25 -7.72
N LYS A 67 10.10 5.56 -8.50
CA LYS A 67 10.03 6.74 -9.37
C LYS A 67 9.50 7.99 -8.67
N SER A 68 9.36 7.97 -7.34
CA SER A 68 8.81 9.08 -6.54
C SER A 68 7.40 9.53 -6.97
N ALA A 69 6.61 8.63 -7.58
CA ALA A 69 5.23 8.85 -7.99
C ALA A 69 4.26 8.40 -6.89
N PHE A 70 4.31 9.09 -5.75
CA PHE A 70 3.63 8.70 -4.50
C PHE A 70 2.11 8.59 -4.62
N ASN A 71 1.45 9.58 -5.22
CA ASN A 71 0.02 9.51 -5.54
C ASN A 71 -0.36 8.25 -6.33
N ARG A 72 0.39 7.94 -7.41
CA ARG A 72 0.13 6.74 -8.22
C ARG A 72 0.34 5.46 -7.43
N ALA A 73 1.38 5.41 -6.58
CA ALA A 73 1.59 4.26 -5.71
C ALA A 73 0.40 4.06 -4.76
N ARG A 74 -0.11 5.14 -4.15
CA ARG A 74 -1.31 5.09 -3.30
C ARG A 74 -2.53 4.61 -4.07
N ASP A 75 -2.75 5.10 -5.30
CA ASP A 75 -3.89 4.72 -6.11
C ASP A 75 -3.93 3.21 -6.41
N TYR A 76 -2.77 2.61 -6.74
CA TYR A 76 -2.66 1.15 -6.94
C TYR A 76 -2.93 0.36 -5.66
N VAL A 77 -2.44 0.84 -4.51
CA VAL A 77 -2.71 0.23 -3.21
C VAL A 77 -4.20 0.29 -2.90
N VAL A 78 -4.83 1.45 -3.05
CA VAL A 78 -6.27 1.64 -2.80
C VAL A 78 -7.12 0.78 -3.74
N ALA A 79 -6.76 0.70 -5.02
CA ALA A 79 -7.41 -0.20 -5.97
C ALA A 79 -7.35 -1.66 -5.51
N SER A 80 -6.22 -2.10 -4.96
CA SER A 80 -6.08 -3.45 -4.40
C SER A 80 -6.96 -3.68 -3.17
N LEU A 81 -7.00 -2.70 -2.26
CA LEU A 81 -7.82 -2.78 -1.04
C LEU A 81 -9.33 -2.83 -1.36
N SER A 82 -9.76 -2.30 -2.50
CA SER A 82 -11.16 -2.43 -2.95
C SER A 82 -11.56 -3.87 -3.34
N LEU A 83 -10.59 -4.75 -3.61
CA LEU A 83 -10.84 -6.13 -4.06
C LEU A 83 -11.05 -7.12 -2.91
N PHE A 84 -10.31 -6.94 -1.80
CA PHE A 84 -10.33 -7.85 -0.65
C PHE A 84 -10.44 -7.17 0.71
N SER A 85 -10.16 -5.87 0.82
CA SER A 85 -10.08 -5.16 2.10
C SER A 85 -9.25 -5.93 3.14
N ASP A 86 -9.74 -6.06 4.38
CA ASP A 86 -9.06 -6.78 5.46
C ASP A 86 -9.03 -8.31 5.25
N GLY A 87 -9.84 -8.86 4.34
CA GLY A 87 -9.85 -10.29 4.03
C GLY A 87 -8.52 -10.80 3.48
N LEU A 88 -7.69 -9.91 2.92
CA LEU A 88 -6.38 -10.28 2.37
C LEU A 88 -5.43 -10.83 3.45
N TRP A 89 -5.51 -10.36 4.69
CA TRP A 89 -4.67 -10.85 5.79
C TRP A 89 -4.85 -12.36 6.07
N GLY A 90 -6.06 -12.87 5.88
CA GLY A 90 -6.37 -14.30 6.04
C GLY A 90 -6.07 -15.15 4.81
N ILE A 91 -5.96 -14.52 3.63
CA ILE A 91 -5.67 -15.20 2.36
C ILE A 91 -4.16 -15.30 2.16
N ASP A 92 -3.45 -14.19 2.32
CA ASP A 92 -2.02 -14.08 2.12
C ASP A 92 -1.46 -12.95 3.02
N TYR A 93 -0.95 -13.36 4.19
CA TYR A 93 -0.36 -12.45 5.17
C TYR A 93 0.78 -11.62 4.60
N GLY A 94 1.68 -12.23 3.84
CA GLY A 94 2.85 -11.56 3.28
C GLY A 94 2.44 -10.49 2.28
N LEU A 95 1.50 -10.82 1.39
CA LEU A 95 0.97 -9.87 0.42
C LEU A 95 0.22 -8.71 1.09
N ALA A 96 -0.57 -9.00 2.13
CA ALA A 96 -1.25 -7.96 2.91
C ALA A 96 -0.24 -7.01 3.57
N LEU A 97 0.73 -7.56 4.31
CA LEU A 97 1.75 -6.76 4.99
C LEU A 97 2.50 -5.85 4.02
N ASP A 98 2.92 -6.38 2.88
CA ASP A 98 3.60 -5.61 1.83
C ASP A 98 2.72 -4.51 1.24
N LEU A 99 1.43 -4.79 1.01
CA LEU A 99 0.47 -3.85 0.45
C LEU A 99 0.23 -2.67 1.39
N TYR A 100 -0.09 -2.93 2.65
CA TYR A 100 -0.30 -1.87 3.65
C TYR A 100 1.00 -1.10 3.92
N THR A 101 2.15 -1.77 3.97
CA THR A 101 3.47 -1.10 4.14
C THR A 101 3.77 -0.18 2.95
N THR A 102 3.46 -0.62 1.72
CA THR A 102 3.62 0.20 0.52
C THR A 102 2.70 1.42 0.55
N GLY A 103 1.45 1.25 0.98
CA GLY A 103 0.49 2.35 1.19
C GLY A 103 0.99 3.38 2.22
N ALA A 104 1.49 2.92 3.37
CA ALA A 104 2.05 3.78 4.39
C ALA A 104 3.28 4.56 3.90
N ARG A 105 4.13 3.96 3.06
CA ARG A 105 5.27 4.66 2.45
C ARG A 105 4.83 5.70 1.43
N ALA A 106 3.75 5.43 0.69
CA ALA A 106 3.21 6.34 -0.31
C ALA A 106 2.67 7.64 0.29
N THR A 107 2.40 7.73 1.59
CA THR A 107 1.88 8.95 2.23
C THR A 107 2.97 9.87 2.80
N ILE A 108 4.24 9.47 2.79
CA ILE A 108 5.33 10.17 3.51
C ILE A 108 5.58 11.59 2.98
N VAL A 109 5.45 11.84 1.67
CA VAL A 109 5.82 13.14 1.08
C VAL A 109 4.66 14.12 0.92
N GLU A 110 3.42 13.66 1.06
CA GLU A 110 2.23 14.46 0.78
C GLU A 110 1.63 15.10 2.05
N GLY A 111 2.19 14.80 3.23
CA GLY A 111 1.52 15.09 4.49
C GLY A 111 0.14 14.42 4.60
N ALA A 112 -0.16 13.47 3.71
CA ALA A 112 -1.38 12.69 3.72
C ALA A 112 -1.39 11.78 4.96
N SER A 113 -2.58 11.55 5.52
CA SER A 113 -2.71 10.70 6.69
C SER A 113 -2.32 9.25 6.36
N PRO A 114 -1.33 8.66 7.06
CA PRO A 114 -0.97 7.25 6.89
C PRO A 114 -1.91 6.31 7.65
N GLN A 115 -2.89 6.86 8.39
CA GLN A 115 -3.60 6.17 9.45
C GLN A 115 -4.28 4.87 8.98
N MET A 116 -4.93 4.91 7.83
CA MET A 116 -5.61 3.73 7.27
C MET A 116 -4.67 2.55 7.00
N PHE A 117 -3.38 2.82 6.79
CA PHE A 117 -2.37 1.81 6.54
C PHE A 117 -1.67 1.37 7.83
N VAL A 118 -1.22 2.34 8.62
CA VAL A 118 -0.44 2.05 9.84
C VAL A 118 -1.26 1.30 10.89
N ASP A 119 -2.55 1.59 11.03
CA ASP A 119 -3.43 0.89 11.97
C ASP A 119 -3.54 -0.59 11.63
N LYS A 120 -3.62 -0.91 10.34
CA LYS A 120 -3.74 -2.29 9.87
C LYS A 120 -2.43 -3.05 10.07
N ILE A 121 -1.28 -2.42 9.83
CA ILE A 121 0.02 -3.02 10.11
C ILE A 121 0.20 -3.27 11.61
N ILE A 122 -0.16 -2.30 12.47
CA ILE A 122 -0.03 -2.45 13.93
C ILE A 122 -0.96 -3.54 14.46
N LEU A 123 -2.19 -3.61 13.94
CA LEU A 123 -3.20 -4.59 14.35
C LEU A 123 -2.82 -6.02 13.92
N HIS A 124 -2.41 -6.21 12.67
CA HIS A 124 -2.20 -7.55 12.09
C HIS A 124 -0.75 -8.02 12.07
N GLY A 125 0.23 -7.11 12.19
CA GLY A 125 1.64 -7.46 12.20
C GLY A 125 1.96 -8.47 13.32
N GLN A 126 2.55 -9.59 12.93
CA GLN A 126 2.83 -10.73 13.82
C GLN A 126 4.16 -10.57 14.56
N SER A 127 5.06 -9.77 14.03
CA SER A 127 6.35 -9.47 14.64
C SER A 127 6.58 -7.98 14.79
N LEU A 128 7.60 -7.63 15.59
CA LEU A 128 8.08 -6.25 15.66
C LEU A 128 8.62 -5.75 14.32
N GLN A 129 9.31 -6.62 13.58
CA GLN A 129 9.86 -6.29 12.27
C GLN A 129 8.77 -5.79 11.32
N ASP A 130 7.59 -6.39 11.39
CA ASP A 130 6.42 -6.02 10.58
C ASP A 130 5.88 -4.63 10.95
N LYS A 131 6.04 -4.22 12.22
CA LYS A 131 5.49 -2.96 12.76
C LYS A 131 6.43 -1.77 12.63
N ILE A 132 7.74 -1.99 12.52
CA ILE A 132 8.75 -0.91 12.34
C ILE A 132 8.35 0.08 11.24
N PRO A 133 7.94 -0.35 10.02
CA PRO A 133 7.56 0.59 8.96
C PRO A 133 6.40 1.49 9.34
N ALA A 134 5.42 0.99 10.11
CA ALA A 134 4.26 1.77 10.54
C ALA A 134 4.65 2.90 11.51
N TYR A 135 5.44 2.58 12.54
CA TYR A 135 5.95 3.59 13.47
C TYR A 135 6.86 4.61 12.79
N THR A 136 7.71 4.15 11.87
CA THR A 136 8.60 5.03 11.09
C THR A 136 7.79 6.03 10.25
N THR A 137 6.74 5.56 9.58
CA THR A 137 5.82 6.44 8.84
C THR A 137 5.10 7.45 9.76
N LEU A 138 4.66 7.03 10.96
CA LEU A 138 4.03 7.93 11.93
C LEU A 138 5.00 9.03 12.40
N MET A 139 6.27 8.68 12.65
CA MET A 139 7.30 9.65 13.01
C MET A 139 7.48 10.72 11.92
N TYR A 140 7.58 10.30 10.65
CA TYR A 140 7.68 11.22 9.51
C TYR A 140 6.42 12.09 9.36
N PHE A 141 5.24 11.50 9.46
CA PHE A 141 3.96 12.22 9.33
C PHE A 141 3.78 13.30 10.41
N PHE A 142 4.13 13.00 11.66
CA PHE A 142 4.08 14.00 12.72
C PHE A 142 5.21 15.04 12.60
N GLY A 143 6.38 14.65 12.07
CA GLY A 143 7.45 15.57 11.73
C GLY A 143 7.02 16.61 10.68
N TRP A 144 6.40 16.15 9.58
CA TRP A 144 5.83 17.01 8.53
C TRP A 144 4.77 18.00 9.06
N GLN A 145 3.99 17.59 10.07
CA GLN A 145 3.00 18.46 10.73
C GLN A 145 3.59 19.35 11.83
N ASN A 146 4.91 19.34 12.03
CA ASN A 146 5.59 20.02 13.13
C ASN A 146 5.06 19.60 14.53
N LYS A 147 4.49 18.41 14.64
CA LYS A 147 3.98 17.81 15.90
C LYS A 147 5.09 16.96 16.54
N LEU A 148 6.23 17.59 16.82
CA LEU A 148 7.45 16.90 17.28
C LEU A 148 7.23 16.01 18.50
N GLY A 149 6.38 16.44 19.46
CA GLY A 149 6.03 15.62 20.61
C GLY A 149 5.43 14.26 20.24
N ARG A 150 4.53 14.21 19.25
CA ARG A 150 3.92 12.96 18.76
C ARG A 150 4.89 12.13 17.93
N SER A 151 5.81 12.78 17.20
CA SER A 151 6.88 12.08 16.50
C SER A 151 7.82 11.36 17.48
N ILE A 152 8.19 12.03 18.58
CA ILE A 152 8.97 11.44 19.67
C ILE A 152 8.19 10.29 20.34
N ASP A 153 6.91 10.48 20.63
CA ASP A 153 6.08 9.43 21.25
C ASP A 153 6.06 8.16 20.39
N ALA A 154 5.88 8.28 19.06
CA ALA A 154 5.94 7.15 18.15
C ALA A 154 7.31 6.44 18.14
N GLY A 155 8.41 7.20 18.25
CA GLY A 155 9.76 6.65 18.37
C GLY A 155 10.00 5.92 19.70
N LEU A 156 9.49 6.47 20.80
CA LEU A 156 9.59 5.85 22.13
C LEU A 156 8.76 4.57 22.24
N ASP A 157 7.59 4.53 21.61
CA ASP A 157 6.80 3.31 21.54
C ASP A 157 7.54 2.22 20.75
N LEU A 158 8.21 2.60 19.66
CA LEU A 158 9.04 1.68 18.89
C LEU A 158 10.25 1.15 19.68
N THR A 159 10.97 2.01 20.42
CA THR A 159 12.12 1.56 21.24
C THR A 159 11.69 0.63 22.36
N ARG A 160 10.55 0.92 23.01
CA ARG A 160 9.99 0.02 24.03
C ARG A 160 9.67 -1.36 23.47
N LEU A 161 9.13 -1.42 22.25
CA LEU A 161 8.89 -2.69 21.57
C LEU A 161 10.20 -3.43 21.25
N LEU A 162 11.29 -2.71 20.96
CA LEU A 162 12.64 -3.28 20.76
C LEU A 162 13.29 -3.77 22.07
N GLY A 163 12.63 -3.62 23.23
CA GLY A 163 13.18 -3.95 24.53
C GLY A 163 14.04 -2.85 25.15
N GLU A 164 14.13 -1.69 24.48
CA GLU A 164 14.92 -0.55 24.92
C GLU A 164 14.01 0.48 25.61
N ASN A 165 14.29 0.81 26.87
CA ASN A 165 13.55 1.84 27.61
C ASN A 165 14.28 3.18 27.51
N MET A 166 14.08 3.88 26.39
CA MET A 166 14.61 5.24 26.24
C MET A 166 13.74 6.25 27.03
N PRO A 167 14.34 7.09 27.89
CA PRO A 167 13.61 8.15 28.56
C PRO A 167 13.25 9.27 27.57
N ARG A 168 12.04 9.83 27.72
CA ARG A 168 11.56 10.97 26.91
C ARG A 168 12.51 12.18 26.94
N ASN A 169 13.28 12.32 28.02
CA ASN A 169 14.27 13.37 28.21
C ASN A 169 15.68 12.76 28.30
N ALA A 170 16.31 12.48 27.16
CA ALA A 170 17.69 11.97 27.11
C ALA A 170 18.76 12.99 27.56
N GLY A 171 18.38 14.25 27.79
CA GLY A 171 19.28 15.33 28.24
C GLY A 171 19.81 15.21 29.69
N LYS A 172 19.52 14.10 30.38
CA LYS A 172 20.11 13.74 31.67
C LYS A 172 20.39 12.23 31.74
N MET A 173 21.19 11.72 30.81
CA MET A 173 21.95 10.50 31.08
C MET A 173 23.34 10.93 31.55
N HIS A 174 23.58 10.78 32.85
CA HIS A 174 24.91 10.90 33.47
C HIS A 174 25.61 9.55 33.37
#